data_AF-A0A6V8PSI3-F1
#
_entry.id   AF-A0A6V8PSI3-F1
#
_cell.length_a   1.000
_cell.length_b   1.000
_cell.length_c   1.000
_cell.angle_alpha   90.00
_cell.angle_beta   90.00
_cell.angle_gamma   90.00
#
_symmetry.space_group_name_H-M   'P 1'
#
loop_
_entity.id
_entity.type
_entity.pdbx_description
1 polymer ?
#
loop_
_entity_poly.entity_id
_entity_poly.type
_entity_poly.pdbx_seq_one_letter_code
_entity_poly.pdbx_strand_id
1 'polypeptide(L)'
;QHTCKDGKAELDGYLDDYAMVIDGLLTLHEATFGGEWLRQAITLARIMVEQFWDEATGAFYDTGERHENLFVRPQSTFDSALPSGASMAIMVLLKLGRLTDNHKFEQIAARALRSVRELMLQHPLGFSNWLCALDFYLSEPRQIAIIGSIDNPATSALLHTLRTTWLPNKVVAAYDPADPTSVSELKLLENRGMINNQPTVYVCHRYSCQKPVTDSVSLSAQLRGD
;
A
#
# COMPACT_ATOMS: atom_id res chain seq x y z
N GLN A 1 -19.40 0.00 -5.04
CA GLN A 1 -20.71 -0.67 -4.98
C GLN A 1 -20.41 -2.13 -4.69
N HIS A 2 -21.03 -2.70 -3.66
CA HIS A 2 -20.63 -3.96 -3.02
C HIS A 2 -21.00 -5.19 -3.87
N THR A 3 -22.13 -5.15 -4.56
CA THR A 3 -22.58 -6.27 -5.40
C THR A 3 -22.71 -5.84 -6.85
N CYS A 4 -22.37 -6.73 -7.78
CA CYS A 4 -22.61 -6.53 -9.20
C CYS A 4 -23.18 -7.80 -9.81
N LYS A 5 -24.35 -7.68 -10.44
CA LYS A 5 -25.00 -8.77 -11.15
C LYS A 5 -25.58 -8.26 -12.45
N ASP A 6 -25.35 -8.99 -13.55
CA ASP A 6 -25.85 -8.64 -14.89
C ASP A 6 -25.50 -7.20 -15.33
N GLY A 7 -24.29 -6.73 -14.96
CA GLY A 7 -23.80 -5.38 -15.25
C GLY A 7 -24.44 -4.28 -14.40
N LYS A 8 -25.29 -4.62 -13.43
CA LYS A 8 -25.87 -3.68 -12.48
C LYS A 8 -25.16 -3.79 -11.15
N ALA A 9 -24.61 -2.66 -10.71
CA ALA A 9 -24.03 -2.54 -9.40
C ALA A 9 -25.10 -2.06 -8.41
N GLU A 10 -25.25 -2.77 -7.31
CA GLU A 10 -26.21 -2.49 -6.24
C GLU A 10 -25.48 -2.48 -4.89
N LEU A 11 -26.00 -1.66 -3.97
CA LEU A 11 -25.48 -1.38 -2.63
C LEU A 11 -24.17 -0.61 -2.62
N ASP A 12 -24.11 0.41 -1.77
CA ASP A 12 -22.88 1.16 -1.57
C ASP A 12 -21.77 0.25 -1.02
N GLY A 13 -20.53 0.56 -1.39
CA GLY A 13 -19.37 -0.28 -1.04
C GLY A 13 -19.05 -0.16 0.45
N TYR A 14 -18.70 -1.27 1.08
CA TYR A 14 -18.25 -1.32 2.47
C TYR A 14 -16.74 -1.04 2.58
N LEU A 15 -16.26 -0.83 3.79
CA LEU A 15 -14.85 -0.53 4.06
C LEU A 15 -13.88 -1.55 3.44
N ASP A 16 -14.21 -2.84 3.54
CA ASP A 16 -13.43 -3.94 2.99
C ASP A 16 -13.35 -3.89 1.46
N ASP A 17 -14.45 -3.55 0.77
CA ASP A 17 -14.44 -3.33 -0.69
C ASP A 17 -13.39 -2.29 -1.09
N TYR A 18 -13.36 -1.15 -0.39
CA TYR A 18 -12.38 -0.10 -0.67
C TYR A 18 -10.97 -0.56 -0.34
N ALA A 19 -10.74 -1.10 0.85
CA ALA A 19 -9.41 -1.48 1.32
C ALA A 19 -8.79 -2.58 0.43
N MET A 20 -9.57 -3.59 0.05
CA MET A 20 -9.11 -4.69 -0.80
C MET A 20 -8.89 -4.25 -2.25
N VAL A 21 -9.74 -3.37 -2.80
CA VAL A 21 -9.52 -2.80 -4.14
C VAL A 21 -8.25 -1.95 -4.17
N ILE A 22 -8.00 -1.15 -3.13
CA ILE A 22 -6.77 -0.37 -3.01
C ILE A 22 -5.54 -1.28 -3.00
N ASP A 23 -5.54 -2.37 -2.21
CA ASP A 23 -4.42 -3.32 -2.17
C ASP A 23 -4.21 -4.02 -3.53
N GLY A 24 -5.30 -4.37 -4.22
CA GLY A 24 -5.25 -4.91 -5.58
C GLY A 24 -4.66 -3.92 -6.60
N LEU A 25 -5.03 -2.64 -6.52
CA LEU A 25 -4.49 -1.57 -7.37
C LEU A 25 -3.00 -1.31 -7.11
N LEU A 26 -2.57 -1.35 -5.85
CA LEU A 26 -1.15 -1.31 -5.50
C LEU A 26 -0.40 -2.49 -6.11
N THR A 27 -0.97 -3.69 -5.99
CA THR A 27 -0.39 -4.91 -6.58
C THR A 27 -0.33 -4.84 -8.11
N LEU A 28 -1.35 -4.29 -8.76
CA LEU A 28 -1.35 -4.05 -10.21
C LEU A 28 -0.25 -3.06 -10.60
N HIS A 29 -0.06 -1.97 -9.86
CA HIS A 29 1.03 -1.04 -10.11
C HIS A 29 2.40 -1.72 -10.01
N GLU A 30 2.65 -2.53 -8.97
CA GLU A 30 3.90 -3.29 -8.83
C GLU A 30 4.10 -4.33 -9.95
N ALA A 31 3.00 -4.82 -10.53
CA ALA A 31 3.03 -5.80 -11.60
C ALA A 31 3.25 -5.18 -12.99
N THR A 32 2.65 -4.03 -13.28
CA THR A 32 2.53 -3.43 -14.63
C THR A 32 3.26 -2.11 -14.79
N PHE A 33 3.66 -1.47 -13.69
CA PHE A 33 4.23 -0.13 -13.62
C PHE A 33 3.27 1.00 -14.02
N GLY A 34 2.01 0.69 -14.29
CA GLY A 34 1.00 1.67 -14.70
C GLY A 34 0.72 2.68 -13.59
N GLY A 35 0.98 3.96 -13.84
CA GLY A 35 0.75 5.03 -12.87
C GLY A 35 -0.74 5.27 -12.59
N GLU A 36 -1.63 4.87 -13.49
CA GLU A 36 -3.08 4.93 -13.33
C GLU A 36 -3.60 4.12 -12.15
N TRP A 37 -3.06 2.92 -11.92
CA TRP A 37 -3.48 2.06 -10.81
C TRP A 37 -3.19 2.73 -9.48
N LEU A 38 -2.02 3.36 -9.38
CA LEU A 38 -1.63 4.05 -8.17
C LEU A 38 -2.41 5.34 -7.94
N ARG A 39 -2.69 6.13 -8.98
CA ARG A 39 -3.60 7.30 -8.86
C ARG A 39 -4.97 6.89 -8.36
N GLN A 40 -5.52 5.79 -8.88
CA GLN A 40 -6.81 5.27 -8.44
C GLN A 40 -6.73 4.80 -6.98
N ALA A 41 -5.65 4.10 -6.59
CA ALA A 41 -5.44 3.67 -5.20
C ALA A 41 -5.41 4.86 -4.23
N ILE A 42 -4.67 5.92 -4.57
CA ILE A 42 -4.60 7.15 -3.74
C ILE A 42 -5.97 7.83 -3.66
N THR A 43 -6.69 7.93 -4.79
CA THR A 43 -8.03 8.54 -4.84
C THR A 43 -9.02 7.77 -3.98
N LEU A 44 -9.05 6.43 -4.12
CA LEU A 44 -9.91 5.58 -3.31
C LEU A 44 -9.54 5.61 -1.84
N ALA A 45 -8.25 5.71 -1.48
CA ALA A 45 -7.84 5.84 -0.09
C ALA A 45 -8.33 7.14 0.55
N ARG A 46 -8.33 8.26 -0.20
CA ARG A 46 -8.91 9.52 0.27
C ARG A 46 -10.42 9.38 0.53
N ILE A 47 -11.14 8.76 -0.40
CA ILE A 47 -12.58 8.50 -0.27
C ILE A 47 -12.86 7.56 0.91
N MET A 48 -12.06 6.51 1.07
CA MET A 48 -12.17 5.55 2.16
C MET A 48 -11.99 6.23 3.52
N VAL A 49 -10.98 7.09 3.65
CA VAL A 49 -10.80 7.89 4.87
C VAL A 49 -11.98 8.82 5.08
N GLU A 50 -12.45 9.55 4.06
CA GLU A 50 -13.60 10.46 4.21
C GLU A 50 -14.88 9.74 4.66
N GLN A 51 -15.14 8.54 4.15
CA GLN A 51 -16.41 7.84 4.39
C GLN A 51 -16.43 7.01 5.67
N PHE A 52 -15.31 6.38 6.02
CA PHE A 52 -15.30 5.31 7.02
C PHE A 52 -14.50 5.63 8.28
N TRP A 53 -13.59 6.61 8.24
CA TRP A 53 -12.78 6.99 9.40
C TRP A 53 -13.55 7.95 10.32
N ASP A 54 -13.63 7.62 11.60
CA ASP A 54 -14.15 8.51 12.63
C ASP A 54 -13.03 9.07 13.49
N GLU A 55 -12.85 10.39 13.41
CA GLU A 55 -11.78 11.12 14.09
C GLU A 55 -11.95 11.11 15.62
N ALA A 56 -13.18 11.02 16.13
CA ALA A 56 -13.48 11.09 17.56
C ALA A 56 -13.11 9.77 18.28
N THR A 57 -13.48 8.64 17.69
CA THR A 57 -13.20 7.30 18.22
C THR A 57 -11.82 6.78 17.81
N GLY A 58 -11.25 7.30 16.72
CA GLY A 58 -9.98 6.82 16.17
C GLY A 58 -10.11 5.43 15.56
N ALA A 59 -11.25 5.19 14.89
CA ALA A 59 -11.62 3.89 14.35
C ALA A 59 -12.23 4.01 12.95
N PHE A 60 -12.13 2.91 12.19
CA PHE A 60 -12.86 2.73 10.95
C PHE A 60 -14.16 1.96 11.20
N TYR A 61 -15.26 2.39 10.57
CA TYR A 61 -16.55 1.70 10.55
C TYR A 61 -16.75 0.96 9.23
N ASP A 62 -17.57 -0.10 9.23
CA ASP A 62 -17.77 -0.92 8.03
C ASP A 62 -18.64 -0.21 6.97
N THR A 63 -19.52 0.70 7.40
CA THR A 63 -20.42 1.47 6.53
C THR A 63 -19.98 2.93 6.41
N GLY A 64 -20.15 3.52 5.22
CA GLY A 64 -19.83 4.93 5.00
C GLY A 64 -20.81 5.86 5.71
N GLU A 65 -20.42 7.11 5.98
CA GLU A 65 -21.33 8.13 6.53
C GLU A 65 -22.57 8.37 5.67
N ARG A 66 -22.47 8.07 4.36
CA ARG A 66 -23.57 8.22 3.39
C ARG A 66 -24.40 6.95 3.17
N HIS A 67 -24.05 5.82 3.82
CA HIS A 67 -24.93 4.64 3.82
C HIS A 67 -26.25 4.97 4.55
N GLU A 68 -27.26 4.11 4.40
CA GLU A 68 -28.53 4.24 5.12
C GLU A 68 -28.31 4.58 6.60
N ASN A 69 -29.15 5.46 7.18
CA ASN A 69 -29.08 5.86 8.58
C ASN A 69 -29.36 4.66 9.50
N LEU A 70 -28.33 3.87 9.76
CA LEU A 70 -28.37 2.77 10.72
C LEU A 70 -28.32 3.34 12.14
N PHE A 71 -29.13 2.78 13.04
CA PHE A 71 -29.12 3.14 14.46
C PHE A 71 -27.76 2.85 15.13
N VAL A 72 -27.00 1.88 14.60
CA VAL A 72 -25.63 1.54 15.03
C VAL A 72 -24.80 1.27 13.78
N ARG A 73 -23.65 1.94 13.64
CA ARG A 73 -22.68 1.63 12.60
C ARG A 73 -21.81 0.46 13.06
N PRO A 74 -21.80 -0.68 12.34
CA PRO A 74 -20.97 -1.81 12.71
C PRO A 74 -19.48 -1.49 12.53
N GLN A 75 -18.67 -2.12 13.39
CA GLN A 75 -17.23 -2.00 13.40
C GLN A 75 -16.60 -3.38 13.59
N SER A 76 -16.28 -4.05 12.48
CA SER A 76 -15.59 -5.33 12.52
C SER A 76 -14.08 -5.13 12.63
N THR A 77 -13.50 -5.56 13.75
CA THR A 77 -12.05 -5.50 14.00
C THR A 77 -11.36 -6.86 13.96
N PHE A 78 -12.11 -7.95 14.09
CA PHE A 78 -11.55 -9.30 14.10
C PHE A 78 -11.22 -9.75 12.67
N ASP A 79 -9.97 -10.14 12.46
CA ASP A 79 -9.56 -10.91 11.29
C ASP A 79 -10.04 -12.36 11.45
N SER A 80 -10.71 -12.89 10.44
CA SER A 80 -11.24 -14.25 10.40
C SER A 80 -10.64 -15.00 9.22
N ALA A 81 -11.44 -15.74 8.45
CA ALA A 81 -11.00 -16.34 7.19
C ALA A 81 -10.45 -15.30 6.19
N LEU A 82 -10.95 -14.06 6.29
CA LEU A 82 -10.45 -12.88 5.59
C LEU A 82 -10.03 -11.82 6.60
N PRO A 83 -9.06 -10.96 6.25
CA PRO A 83 -8.78 -9.74 7.00
C PRO A 83 -10.04 -8.88 7.17
N SER A 84 -10.18 -8.25 8.32
CA SER A 84 -11.20 -7.22 8.53
C SER A 84 -10.95 -6.00 7.61
N GLY A 85 -12.02 -5.29 7.26
CA GLY A 85 -11.90 -4.06 6.47
C GLY A 85 -10.98 -3.04 7.15
N ALA A 86 -11.05 -2.93 8.48
CA ALA A 86 -10.21 -2.04 9.26
C ALA A 86 -8.71 -2.43 9.22
N SER A 87 -8.37 -3.71 9.36
CA SER A 87 -6.96 -4.14 9.30
C SER A 87 -6.36 -3.93 7.91
N MET A 88 -7.14 -4.19 6.85
CA MET A 88 -6.73 -3.91 5.47
C MET A 88 -6.58 -2.42 5.20
N ALA A 89 -7.53 -1.60 5.65
CA ALA A 89 -7.50 -0.15 5.48
C ALA A 89 -6.20 0.44 6.05
N ILE A 90 -5.78 -0.03 7.22
CA ILE A 90 -4.54 0.41 7.87
C ILE A 90 -3.32 -0.04 7.09
N MET A 91 -3.27 -1.30 6.66
CA MET A 91 -2.16 -1.80 5.84
C MET A 91 -1.99 -0.96 4.57
N VAL A 92 -3.07 -0.69 3.83
CA VAL A 92 -2.96 0.10 2.59
C VAL A 92 -2.65 1.57 2.86
N LEU A 93 -3.14 2.16 3.94
CA LEU A 93 -2.79 3.53 4.34
C LEU A 93 -1.32 3.65 4.73
N LEU A 94 -0.75 2.65 5.41
CA LEU A 94 0.68 2.59 5.70
C LEU A 94 1.49 2.52 4.41
N LYS A 95 1.15 1.61 3.48
CA LYS A 95 1.83 1.48 2.18
C LYS A 95 1.76 2.79 1.38
N LEU A 96 0.57 3.39 1.25
CA LEU A 96 0.37 4.65 0.54
C LEU A 96 1.08 5.82 1.21
N GLY A 97 1.07 5.87 2.54
CA GLY A 97 1.83 6.85 3.32
C GLY A 97 3.31 6.84 2.94
N ARG A 98 3.92 5.65 2.85
CA ARG A 98 5.32 5.49 2.41
C ARG A 98 5.57 5.82 0.95
N LEU A 99 4.63 5.50 0.06
CA LEU A 99 4.77 5.78 -1.38
C LEU A 99 4.67 7.29 -1.70
N THR A 100 3.81 7.99 -0.96
CA THR A 100 3.43 9.40 -1.24
C THR A 100 3.97 10.41 -0.23
N ASP A 101 4.70 9.96 0.80
CA ASP A 101 5.10 10.76 1.97
C ASP A 101 3.90 11.44 2.66
N ASN A 102 2.74 10.78 2.64
CA ASN A 102 1.52 11.32 3.22
C ASN A 102 1.42 10.95 4.70
N HIS A 103 1.96 11.82 5.55
CA HIS A 103 1.93 11.65 7.01
C HIS A 103 0.52 11.52 7.60
N LYS A 104 -0.52 12.07 6.96
CA LYS A 104 -1.90 11.95 7.45
C LYS A 104 -2.36 10.49 7.40
N PHE A 105 -2.03 9.76 6.33
CA PHE A 105 -2.35 8.33 6.24
C PHE A 105 -1.61 7.52 7.31
N GLU A 106 -0.32 7.80 7.53
CA GLU A 106 0.44 7.14 8.59
C GLU A 106 -0.11 7.44 9.99
N GLN A 107 -0.56 8.67 10.25
CA GLN A 107 -1.14 9.07 11.54
C GLN A 107 -2.48 8.37 11.80
N ILE A 108 -3.35 8.28 10.79
CA ILE A 108 -4.62 7.55 10.89
C ILE A 108 -4.34 6.07 11.20
N ALA A 109 -3.46 5.44 10.43
CA ALA A 109 -3.06 4.05 10.66
C ALA A 109 -2.50 3.83 12.07
N ALA A 110 -1.60 4.71 12.54
CA ALA A 110 -1.03 4.61 13.88
C ALA A 110 -2.07 4.79 15.00
N ARG A 111 -3.08 5.65 14.81
CA ARG A 111 -4.18 5.81 15.77
C ARG A 111 -5.06 4.57 15.84
N ALA A 112 -5.41 4.01 14.69
CA ALA A 112 -6.20 2.79 14.62
C ALA A 112 -5.45 1.57 15.20
N LEU A 113 -4.13 1.44 14.96
CA LEU A 113 -3.30 0.41 15.60
C LEU A 113 -3.34 0.52 17.14
N ARG A 114 -3.34 1.74 17.68
CA ARG A 114 -3.42 1.96 19.13
C ARG A 114 -4.79 1.59 19.70
N SER A 115 -5.88 1.82 18.98
CA SER A 115 -7.23 1.57 19.48
C SER A 115 -7.51 0.07 19.70
N VAL A 116 -6.85 -0.81 18.95
CA VAL A 116 -6.97 -2.27 19.10
C VAL A 116 -5.82 -2.93 19.87
N ARG A 117 -4.90 -2.15 20.46
CA ARG A 117 -3.70 -2.68 21.15
C ARG A 117 -4.01 -3.77 22.17
N GLU A 118 -4.94 -3.52 23.08
CA GLU A 118 -5.27 -4.48 24.14
C GLU A 118 -5.92 -5.76 23.57
N LEU A 119 -6.74 -5.62 22.53
CA LEU A 119 -7.36 -6.75 21.84
C LEU A 119 -6.32 -7.62 21.13
N MET A 120 -5.33 -7.02 20.46
CA MET A 120 -4.22 -7.74 19.85
C MET A 120 -3.41 -8.53 20.88
N LEU A 121 -3.19 -7.98 22.08
CA LEU A 121 -2.47 -8.65 23.16
C LEU A 121 -3.26 -9.85 23.73
N GLN A 122 -4.57 -9.70 23.87
CA GLN A 122 -5.45 -10.74 24.44
C GLN A 122 -5.82 -11.83 23.44
N HIS A 123 -5.96 -11.48 22.15
CA HIS A 123 -6.49 -12.35 21.11
C HIS A 123 -5.66 -12.30 19.81
N PRO A 124 -4.33 -12.54 19.84
CA PRO A 124 -3.46 -12.31 18.68
C PRO A 124 -3.87 -13.06 17.41
N LEU A 125 -4.41 -14.28 17.54
CA LEU A 125 -4.86 -15.08 16.39
C LEU A 125 -6.03 -14.44 15.63
N GLY A 126 -6.88 -13.67 16.32
CA GLY A 126 -7.98 -12.92 15.71
C GLY A 126 -7.58 -11.56 15.12
N PHE A 127 -6.29 -11.23 15.15
CA PHE A 127 -5.74 -9.94 14.74
C PHE A 127 -4.48 -10.11 13.86
N SER A 128 -4.43 -11.18 13.08
CA SER A 128 -3.23 -11.56 12.33
C SER A 128 -2.80 -10.50 11.31
N ASN A 129 -3.73 -9.89 10.57
CA ASN A 129 -3.40 -8.85 9.60
C ASN A 129 -3.08 -7.52 10.28
N TRP A 130 -3.73 -7.22 11.42
CA TRP A 130 -3.34 -6.10 12.28
C TRP A 130 -1.90 -6.22 12.77
N LEU A 131 -1.46 -7.42 13.15
CA LEU A 131 -0.09 -7.68 13.57
C LEU A 131 0.90 -7.52 12.40
N CYS A 132 0.52 -7.92 11.18
CA CYS A 132 1.30 -7.61 9.98
C CYS A 132 1.41 -6.10 9.73
N ALA A 133 0.31 -5.36 9.89
CA ALA A 133 0.32 -3.90 9.75
C ALA A 133 1.16 -3.22 10.84
N LEU A 134 1.11 -3.74 12.07
CA LEU A 134 1.95 -3.27 13.17
C LEU A 134 3.43 -3.55 12.90
N ASP A 135 3.77 -4.76 12.43
CA ASP A 135 5.12 -5.11 12.01
C ASP A 135 5.60 -4.17 10.90
N PHE A 136 4.80 -3.96 9.86
CA PHE A 136 5.11 -3.00 8.80
C PHE A 136 5.34 -1.57 9.33
N TYR A 137 4.51 -1.11 10.26
CA TYR A 137 4.64 0.21 10.87
C TYR A 137 5.95 0.37 11.66
N LEU A 138 6.34 -0.65 12.43
CA LEU A 138 7.52 -0.64 13.31
C LEU A 138 8.83 -0.98 12.58
N SER A 139 8.77 -1.82 11.54
CA SER A 139 9.93 -2.37 10.82
C SER A 139 10.49 -1.46 9.75
N GLU A 140 9.94 -0.25 9.57
CA GLU A 140 10.48 0.80 8.69
C GLU A 140 10.75 0.29 7.27
N PRO A 141 9.67 0.07 6.52
CA PRO A 141 9.68 -0.72 5.30
C PRO A 141 10.64 -0.12 4.27
N ARG A 142 11.31 -1.01 3.53
CA ARG A 142 12.19 -0.61 2.43
C ARG A 142 11.34 0.05 1.35
N GLN A 143 11.78 1.23 0.90
CA GLN A 143 11.13 1.94 -0.20
C GLN A 143 11.98 1.71 -1.45
N ILE A 144 11.41 1.06 -2.46
CA ILE A 144 12.14 0.62 -3.63
C ILE A 144 11.55 1.32 -4.85
N ALA A 145 12.36 2.13 -5.53
CA ALA A 145 11.98 2.77 -6.79
C ALA A 145 12.68 2.06 -7.95
N ILE A 146 11.92 1.67 -8.98
CA ILE A 146 12.46 1.07 -10.21
C ILE A 146 12.16 2.02 -11.37
N ILE A 147 13.22 2.50 -12.04
CA ILE A 147 13.10 3.39 -13.20
C ILE A 147 13.53 2.62 -14.45
N GLY A 148 12.61 2.44 -15.39
CA GLY A 148 12.87 1.76 -16.66
C GLY A 148 11.62 1.10 -17.22
N SER A 149 11.65 0.81 -18.52
CA SER A 149 10.53 0.17 -19.21
C SER A 149 10.34 -1.28 -18.77
N ILE A 150 9.08 -1.70 -18.58
CA ILE A 150 8.73 -3.08 -18.20
C ILE A 150 9.11 -4.08 -19.30
N ASP A 151 9.09 -3.66 -20.56
CA ASP A 151 9.46 -4.48 -21.72
C ASP A 151 10.97 -4.64 -21.89
N ASN A 152 11.78 -3.92 -21.11
CA ASN A 152 13.23 -4.06 -21.14
C ASN A 152 13.66 -5.33 -20.37
N PRO A 153 14.42 -6.25 -20.99
CA PRO A 153 14.91 -7.45 -20.32
C PRO A 153 15.74 -7.19 -19.06
N ALA A 154 16.49 -6.07 -19.00
CA ALA A 154 17.25 -5.69 -17.81
C ALA A 154 16.33 -5.28 -16.64
N THR A 155 15.23 -4.56 -16.92
CA THR A 155 14.19 -4.28 -15.92
C THR A 155 13.57 -5.59 -15.41
N SER A 156 13.28 -6.52 -16.32
CA SER A 156 12.75 -7.84 -15.96
C SER A 156 13.69 -8.63 -15.04
N ALA A 157 15.01 -8.57 -15.24
CA ALA A 157 15.99 -9.21 -14.37
C ALA A 157 16.05 -8.58 -12.96
N LEU A 158 15.96 -7.26 -12.87
CA LEU A 158 15.89 -6.53 -11.59
C LEU A 158 14.59 -6.89 -10.85
N LEU A 159 13.46 -6.92 -11.56
CA LEU A 159 12.17 -7.34 -11.02
C LEU A 159 12.17 -8.78 -10.52
N HIS A 160 12.77 -9.70 -11.26
CA HIS A 160 12.91 -11.08 -10.83
C HIS A 160 13.69 -11.18 -9.52
N THR A 161 14.77 -10.42 -9.39
CA THR A 161 15.58 -10.34 -8.16
C THR A 161 14.73 -9.85 -6.98
N LEU A 162 13.96 -8.78 -7.20
CA LEU A 162 13.09 -8.22 -6.17
C LEU A 162 11.98 -9.19 -5.75
N ARG A 163 11.33 -9.86 -6.71
CA ARG A 163 10.21 -10.79 -6.48
C ARG A 163 10.64 -12.11 -5.84
N THR A 164 11.86 -12.55 -6.07
CA THR A 164 12.42 -13.78 -5.48
C THR A 164 13.10 -13.54 -4.13
N THR A 165 13.32 -12.27 -3.73
CA THR A 165 13.86 -11.93 -2.41
C THR A 165 12.73 -11.72 -1.42
N TRP A 166 12.73 -12.50 -0.33
CA TRP A 166 11.75 -12.36 0.75
C TRP A 166 11.95 -11.03 1.49
N LEU A 167 11.02 -10.11 1.28
CA LEU A 167 10.97 -8.79 1.92
C LEU A 167 9.52 -8.51 2.32
N PRO A 168 9.13 -8.85 3.56
CA PRO A 168 7.73 -8.70 4.01
C PRO A 168 7.35 -7.22 4.15
N ASN A 169 8.29 -6.38 4.61
CA ASN A 169 8.08 -4.95 4.84
C ASN A 169 8.77 -4.13 3.75
N LYS A 170 8.09 -3.95 2.62
CA LYS A 170 8.52 -3.09 1.52
C LYS A 170 7.35 -2.37 0.86
N VAL A 171 7.67 -1.27 0.19
CA VAL A 171 6.83 -0.67 -0.85
C VAL A 171 7.63 -0.52 -2.12
N VAL A 172 6.98 -0.74 -3.25
CA VAL A 172 7.60 -0.62 -4.57
C VAL A 172 6.84 0.42 -5.38
N ALA A 173 7.57 1.40 -5.91
CA ALA A 173 7.07 2.28 -6.96
C ALA A 173 7.91 2.04 -8.20
N ALA A 174 7.25 1.91 -9.35
CA ALA A 174 7.95 1.68 -10.59
C ALA A 174 7.43 2.62 -11.67
N TYR A 175 8.32 3.03 -12.55
CA TYR A 175 8.03 4.06 -13.53
C TYR A 175 8.87 3.87 -14.79
N ASP A 176 8.18 3.84 -15.93
CA ASP A 176 8.79 3.98 -17.24
C ASP A 176 8.87 5.49 -17.60
N PRO A 177 10.07 6.06 -17.81
CA PRO A 177 10.23 7.45 -18.26
C PRO A 177 9.43 7.83 -19.51
N ALA A 178 9.06 6.85 -20.35
CA ALA A 178 8.23 7.06 -21.53
C ALA A 178 6.72 7.08 -21.24
N ASP A 179 6.27 6.66 -20.05
CA ASP A 179 4.86 6.63 -19.67
C ASP A 179 4.36 8.04 -19.34
N PRO A 180 3.42 8.60 -20.13
CA PRO A 180 2.85 9.93 -19.87
C PRO A 180 1.98 9.95 -18.62
N THR A 181 1.64 8.78 -18.07
CA THR A 181 0.83 8.62 -16.87
C THR A 181 1.68 8.57 -15.59
N SER A 182 2.88 9.15 -15.59
CA SER A 182 3.66 9.36 -14.37
C SER A 182 2.82 10.04 -13.28
N VAL A 183 2.97 9.62 -12.02
CA VAL A 183 2.21 10.17 -10.89
C VAL A 183 3.08 11.18 -10.15
N SER A 184 2.73 12.47 -10.20
CA SER A 184 3.47 13.53 -9.49
C SER A 184 3.39 13.43 -7.97
N GLU A 185 2.37 12.74 -7.44
CA GLU A 185 2.20 12.50 -5.99
C GLU A 185 3.18 11.45 -5.43
N LEU A 186 3.98 10.79 -6.29
CA LEU A 186 4.97 9.80 -5.86
C LEU A 186 6.28 10.45 -5.43
N LYS A 187 6.33 10.84 -4.15
CA LYS A 187 7.58 11.26 -3.49
C LYS A 187 8.69 10.21 -3.59
N LEU A 188 8.33 8.92 -3.63
CA LEU A 188 9.29 7.84 -3.85
C LEU A 188 9.93 7.84 -5.26
N LEU A 189 9.39 8.56 -6.23
CA LEU A 189 9.99 8.67 -7.57
C LEU A 189 10.64 10.02 -7.84
N GLU A 190 10.41 11.02 -7.01
CA GLU A 190 10.97 12.36 -7.21
C GLU A 190 12.50 12.32 -7.31
N ASN A 191 13.03 13.06 -8.28
CA ASN A 191 14.46 13.21 -8.55
C ASN A 191 15.23 11.90 -8.80
N ARG A 192 14.54 10.85 -9.30
CA ARG A 192 15.16 9.56 -9.66
C ARG A 192 15.07 9.36 -11.17
N GLY A 193 16.17 8.87 -11.75
CA GLY A 193 16.28 8.63 -13.19
C GLY A 193 17.05 7.36 -13.51
N MET A 194 17.15 7.05 -14.80
CA MET A 194 18.06 6.00 -15.27
C MET A 194 19.51 6.49 -15.22
N ILE A 195 20.43 5.65 -14.75
CA ILE A 195 21.87 5.91 -14.80
C ILE A 195 22.44 5.32 -16.08
N ASN A 196 23.18 6.13 -16.85
CA ASN A 196 23.79 5.72 -18.13
C ASN A 196 22.78 5.06 -19.08
N ASN A 197 21.52 5.54 -19.06
CA ASN A 197 20.41 4.99 -19.84
C ASN A 197 20.09 3.51 -19.57
N GLN A 198 20.42 3.00 -18.39
CA GLN A 198 20.07 1.65 -17.93
C GLN A 198 18.94 1.69 -16.91
N PRO A 199 18.06 0.67 -16.88
CA PRO A 199 17.10 0.51 -15.79
C PRO A 199 17.81 0.57 -14.44
N THR A 200 17.26 1.37 -13.52
CA THR A 200 17.94 1.71 -12.27
C THR A 200 17.00 1.49 -11.10
N VAL A 201 17.53 0.85 -10.05
CA VAL A 201 16.82 0.65 -8.79
C VAL A 201 17.43 1.51 -7.69
N TYR A 202 16.57 2.17 -6.93
CA TYR A 202 16.91 2.93 -5.75
C TYR A 202 16.30 2.24 -4.54
N VAL A 203 17.13 1.74 -3.63
CA VAL A 203 16.69 1.12 -2.38
C VAL A 203 16.91 2.12 -1.24
N CYS A 204 15.81 2.57 -0.64
CA CYS A 204 15.83 3.57 0.42
C CYS A 204 15.29 3.02 1.73
N HIS A 205 15.87 3.49 2.83
CA HIS A 205 15.49 3.19 4.20
C HIS A 205 15.68 4.46 5.06
N ARG A 206 14.65 4.85 5.83
CA ARG A 206 14.66 6.07 6.67
C ARG A 206 15.21 7.33 5.98
N TYR A 207 14.58 7.75 4.88
CA TYR A 207 14.97 8.96 4.12
C TYR A 207 16.38 8.95 3.51
N SER A 208 17.13 7.85 3.66
CA SER A 208 18.43 7.64 3.05
C SER A 208 18.33 6.57 1.99
N CYS A 209 18.92 6.81 0.82
CA CYS A 209 19.00 5.83 -0.25
C CYS A 209 20.41 5.27 -0.34
N GLN A 210 20.52 3.97 -0.63
CA GLN A 210 21.78 3.36 -1.01
C GLN A 210 22.21 3.87 -2.40
N LYS A 211 23.44 3.54 -2.81
CA LYS A 211 23.91 3.84 -4.17
C LYS A 211 22.97 3.16 -5.18
N PRO A 212 22.47 3.85 -6.22
CA PRO A 212 21.57 3.23 -7.18
C PRO A 212 22.28 2.11 -7.96
N VAL A 213 21.54 1.07 -8.32
CA VAL A 213 22.07 -0.14 -8.97
C VAL A 213 21.35 -0.40 -10.30
N THR A 214 22.07 -0.98 -11.25
CA THR A 214 21.54 -1.31 -12.59
C THR A 214 21.63 -2.80 -12.92
N ASP A 215 22.11 -3.63 -11.98
CA ASP A 215 22.28 -5.07 -12.15
C ASP A 215 21.71 -5.86 -10.94
N SER A 216 21.31 -7.10 -11.21
CA SER A 216 20.68 -8.01 -10.25
C SER A 216 21.60 -8.41 -9.08
N VAL A 217 22.91 -8.50 -9.30
CA VAL A 217 23.86 -8.94 -8.25
C VAL A 217 23.97 -7.85 -7.19
N SER A 218 24.21 -6.61 -7.63
CA SER A 218 24.26 -5.45 -6.75
C SER A 218 22.92 -5.25 -6.04
N LEU A 219 21.79 -5.37 -6.74
CA LEU A 219 20.47 -5.28 -6.13
C LEU A 219 20.27 -6.36 -5.05
N SER A 220 20.63 -7.62 -5.31
CA SER A 220 20.47 -8.69 -4.33
C SER A 220 21.24 -8.43 -3.05
N ALA A 221 22.49 -7.94 -3.14
CA ALA A 221 23.29 -7.56 -1.98
C ALA A 221 22.60 -6.46 -1.14
N GLN A 222 22.14 -5.38 -1.80
CA GLN A 222 21.42 -4.31 -1.12
C GLN A 222 20.14 -4.81 -0.42
N LEU A 223 19.39 -5.72 -1.07
CA LEU A 223 18.15 -6.26 -0.54
C LEU A 223 18.36 -7.20 0.66
N ARG A 224 19.50 -7.93 0.72
CA ARG A 224 19.84 -8.81 1.84
C ARG A 224 20.48 -8.08 3.02
N GLY A 225 21.04 -6.90 2.77
CA GLY A 225 21.79 -6.14 3.79
C GLY A 225 23.22 -6.65 3.96
N ASP A 226 23.78 -7.22 2.90
CA ASP A 226 25.19 -7.66 2.80
C ASP A 226 26.13 -6.49 2.47
#